data_AF-A0A520JBS3-F1
#
_entry.id   AF-A0A520JBS3-F1
#
_cell.length_a   1.000
_cell.length_b   1.000
_cell.length_c   1.000
_cell.angle_alpha   90.00
_cell.angle_beta   90.00
_cell.angle_gamma   90.00
#
_symmetry.space_group_name_H-M   'P 1'
#
loop_
_entity.id
_entity.type
_entity.pdbx_description
1 polymer ?
#
loop_
_entity_poly.entity_id
_entity_poly.type
_entity_poly.pdbx_seq_one_letter_code
_entity_poly.pdbx_strand_id
1 'polypeptide(L)' 'MDAARARDAADPLRSLRDGFLVPDGLVYLDGNSLGVLPRATPARVRDVVEREWGHGLIRSWNDHGWIDAPQRVGA' A
#
# COMPACT_ATOMS: atom_id res chain seq x y z
N MET A 1 22.44 13.64 -17.17
CA MET A 1 22.29 12.96 -15.87
C MET A 1 22.08 13.96 -14.73
N ASP A 2 22.84 15.05 -14.65
CA ASP A 2 22.78 15.97 -13.50
C ASP A 2 21.45 16.72 -13.36
N ALA A 3 20.83 17.08 -14.49
CA ALA A 3 19.51 17.71 -14.48
C ALA A 3 18.38 16.78 -13.98
N ALA A 4 18.51 15.46 -14.11
CA ALA A 4 17.54 14.51 -13.55
C ALA A 4 17.75 14.37 -12.05
N ARG A 5 19.01 14.16 -11.62
CA ARG A 5 19.38 14.07 -10.19
C ARG A 5 18.98 15.33 -9.40
N ALA A 6 19.14 16.52 -9.99
CA ALA A 6 18.73 17.77 -9.37
C ALA A 6 17.21 17.86 -9.15
N ARG A 7 16.42 17.32 -10.09
CA ARG A 7 14.96 17.25 -9.96
C ARG A 7 14.55 16.21 -8.93
N ASP A 8 15.17 15.04 -8.92
CA ASP A 8 14.92 14.00 -7.90
C ASP A 8 15.24 14.51 -6.49
N ALA A 9 16.30 15.30 -6.34
CA ALA A 9 16.69 15.88 -5.05
C ALA A 9 15.74 16.99 -4.58
N ALA A 10 15.12 17.73 -5.51
CA ALA A 10 14.19 18.81 -5.22
C ALA A 10 12.71 18.37 -5.18
N ASP A 11 12.42 17.10 -5.48
CA ASP A 11 11.06 16.57 -5.52
C ASP A 11 10.44 16.51 -4.11
N PRO A 12 9.37 17.29 -3.81
CA PRO A 12 8.71 17.24 -2.52
C PRO A 12 8.03 15.89 -2.23
N LEU A 13 7.83 15.05 -3.24
CA LEU A 13 7.22 13.72 -3.11
C LEU A 13 8.24 12.58 -3.01
N ARG A 14 9.54 12.89 -3.03
CA ARG A 14 10.63 11.89 -3.06
C ARG A 14 10.48 10.81 -1.98
N SER A 15 10.07 11.20 -0.78
CA SER A 15 9.89 10.27 0.36
C SER A 15 8.72 9.30 0.20
N LEU A 16 7.73 9.61 -0.67
CA LEU A 16 6.62 8.70 -0.92
C LEU A 16 7.06 7.40 -1.59
N ARG A 17 8.19 7.43 -2.32
CA ARG A 17 8.80 6.23 -2.91
C ARG A 17 9.11 5.16 -1.86
N ASP A 18 9.47 5.57 -0.64
CA ASP A 18 9.84 4.64 0.44
C ASP A 18 8.64 3.82 0.94
N GLY A 19 7.42 4.27 0.63
CA GLY A 19 6.17 3.57 0.88
C GLY A 19 5.94 2.33 0.00
N PHE A 20 6.80 2.06 -0.99
CA PHE A 20 6.63 0.96 -1.95
C PHE A 20 7.80 -0.03 -1.93
N LEU A 21 7.51 -1.29 -2.25
CA LEU A 21 8.49 -2.34 -2.42
C LEU A 21 8.89 -2.41 -3.90
N VAL A 22 9.89 -1.63 -4.29
CA VAL A 22 10.46 -1.64 -5.65
C VAL A 22 11.75 -2.45 -5.65
N PRO A 23 11.88 -3.50 -6.47
CA PRO A 23 13.14 -4.21 -6.66
C PRO A 23 14.28 -3.28 -7.09
N ASP A 24 15.48 -3.52 -6.57
CA ASP A 24 16.66 -2.73 -6.92
C ASP A 24 16.97 -2.84 -8.42
N GLY A 25 17.29 -1.70 -9.05
CA GLY A 25 17.60 -1.62 -10.47
C GLY A 25 16.40 -1.69 -11.42
N LEU A 26 15.18 -1.96 -10.92
CA LEU A 26 13.98 -1.98 -11.75
C LEU A 26 13.43 -0.57 -12.00
N VAL A 27 13.28 -0.20 -13.27
CA VAL A 27 12.52 0.98 -13.70
C VAL A 27 11.14 0.50 -14.14
N TYR A 28 10.15 0.62 -13.26
CA TYR A 28 8.80 0.12 -13.48
C TYR A 28 7.87 1.21 -14.04
N LEU A 29 7.52 1.10 -15.32
CA LEU A 29 6.73 2.10 -16.06
C LEU A 29 5.31 1.63 -16.44
N ASP A 30 4.83 0.52 -15.87
CA ASP A 30 3.51 -0.06 -16.14
C ASP A 30 2.57 0.01 -14.91
N GLY A 31 2.81 0.99 -14.03
CA GLY A 31 2.04 1.20 -12.80
C GLY A 31 0.57 1.59 -13.02
N ASN A 32 0.23 2.01 -14.24
CA ASN A 32 -1.15 2.25 -14.66
C ASN A 32 -1.95 0.95 -14.86
N SER A 33 -1.28 -0.16 -15.14
CA SER A 33 -1.89 -1.48 -15.28
C SER A 33 -1.96 -2.17 -13.92
N LEU A 34 -0.81 -2.27 -13.24
CA LEU A 34 -0.71 -2.83 -11.90
C LEU A 34 0.21 -1.99 -11.03
N GLY A 35 -0.31 -1.40 -9.96
CA GLY A 35 0.49 -0.60 -9.03
C GLY A 35 1.57 -1.42 -8.32
N VAL A 36 2.72 -0.81 -8.04
CA VAL A 36 3.76 -1.41 -7.20
C VAL A 36 3.19 -1.69 -5.80
N LEU A 37 3.57 -2.82 -5.21
CA LEU A 37 3.13 -3.22 -3.88
C LEU A 37 3.49 -2.18 -2.81
N PRO A 38 2.50 -1.58 -2.12
CA PRO A 38 2.76 -0.75 -0.95
C PRO A 38 3.35 -1.59 0.19
N ARG A 39 4.34 -1.04 0.90
CA ARG A 39 5.07 -1.70 1.99
C ARG A 39 4.16 -2.17 3.12
N ALA A 40 3.06 -1.46 3.40
CA ALA A 40 2.12 -1.79 4.46
C ALA A 40 1.20 -2.98 4.11
N THR A 41 0.98 -3.25 2.81
CA THR A 41 -0.04 -4.21 2.35
C THR A 41 0.19 -5.63 2.87
N PRO A 42 1.40 -6.23 2.81
CA PRO A 42 1.61 -7.60 3.28
C PRO A 42 1.22 -7.81 4.75
N ALA A 43 1.63 -6.88 5.62
CA ALA A 43 1.32 -6.96 7.05
C ALA A 43 -0.19 -6.79 7.31
N ARG A 44 -0.83 -5.85 6.61
CA ARG A 44 -2.29 -5.63 6.72
C ARG A 44 -3.07 -6.86 6.26
N VAL A 45 -2.74 -7.44 5.11
CA VAL A 45 -3.42 -8.63 4.57
C VAL A 45 -3.25 -9.82 5.50
N ARG A 46 -2.04 -10.06 6.02
CA ARG A 46 -1.80 -11.12 6.99
C ARG A 46 -2.68 -10.97 8.23
N ASP A 47 -2.75 -9.75 8.78
CA ASP A 47 -3.57 -9.45 9.95
C ASP A 47 -5.08 -9.67 9.71
N VAL A 48 -5.59 -9.28 8.53
CA VAL A 48 -6.99 -9.58 8.13
C VAL A 48 -7.23 -11.09 8.12
N VAL A 49 -6.35 -11.86 7.50
CA VAL A 49 -6.58 -13.29 7.29
C VAL A 49 -6.41 -14.08 8.59
N GLU A 50 -5.29 -13.90 9.28
CA GLU A 50 -4.93 -14.73 10.44
C GLU A 50 -5.70 -14.32 11.70
N ARG A 51 -5.83 -13.02 11.97
CA ARG A 51 -6.40 -12.51 13.22
C ARG A 51 -7.87 -12.15 13.06
N GLU A 52 -8.18 -11.23 12.14
CA GLU A 52 -9.54 -10.71 12.02
C GLU A 52 -10.49 -11.81 11.55
N TRP A 53 -10.21 -12.44 10.40
CA TRP A 53 -11.05 -13.51 9.89
C TRP A 53 -10.89 -14.79 10.70
N GLY A 54 -9.64 -15.27 10.85
CA GLY A 54 -9.34 -16.57 11.43
C GLY A 54 -9.89 -16.78 12.84
N HIS A 55 -9.92 -15.73 13.67
CA HIS A 55 -10.42 -15.82 15.05
C HIS A 55 -11.74 -15.08 15.29
N GLY A 56 -11.95 -13.93 14.64
CA GLY A 56 -13.14 -13.11 14.88
C GLY A 56 -14.40 -13.62 14.17
N LEU A 57 -14.24 -14.38 13.06
CA LEU A 57 -15.34 -14.93 12.27
C LEU A 57 -16.39 -13.85 11.94
N ILE A 58 -17.68 -14.16 12.11
CA ILE A 58 -18.78 -13.23 11.85
C ILE A 58 -18.72 -11.95 12.69
N ARG A 59 -18.08 -11.98 13.87
CA ARG A 59 -17.98 -10.79 14.72
C ARG A 59 -17.09 -9.72 14.11
N SER A 60 -16.14 -10.10 13.25
CA SER A 60 -15.22 -9.17 12.57
C SER A 60 -15.91 -8.14 11.70
N TRP A 61 -17.15 -8.42 11.27
CA TRP A 61 -18.01 -7.42 10.64
C TRP A 61 -18.13 -6.15 11.47
N ASN A 62 -18.29 -6.30 12.79
CA ASN A 62 -18.41 -5.19 13.73
C ASN A 62 -17.08 -4.92 14.45
N ASP A 63 -16.45 -5.94 15.04
CA ASP A 63 -15.25 -5.81 15.89
C ASP A 63 -14.04 -5.24 15.14
N HIS A 64 -13.97 -5.45 13.82
CA HIS A 64 -12.90 -4.95 12.95
C HIS A 64 -13.42 -3.96 11.89
N GLY A 65 -14.66 -3.49 12.05
CA GLY A 65 -15.25 -2.45 11.22
C GLY A 65 -15.28 -2.80 9.73
N TRP A 66 -15.45 -4.08 9.38
CA TRP A 66 -15.59 -4.47 7.97
C TRP A 66 -16.91 -3.96 7.40
N ILE A 67 -17.96 -3.82 8.22
CA ILE A 67 -19.25 -3.27 7.80
C ILE A 67 -19.13 -1.84 7.25
N ASP A 68 -18.26 -1.02 7.85
CA ASP A 68 -18.04 0.37 7.42
C ASP A 68 -16.91 0.50 6.38
N ALA A 69 -16.22 -0.60 6.02
CA ALA A 69 -15.08 -0.54 5.12
C ALA A 69 -15.42 0.03 3.72
N PRO A 70 -16.55 -0.32 3.08
CA PRO A 70 -16.92 0.28 1.79
C PRO A 70 -17.06 1.80 1.87
N GLN A 71 -17.61 2.34 2.96
CA GLN A 71 -17.76 3.78 3.14
C GLN A 71 -16.41 4.47 3.37
N ARG A 72 -15.49 3.84 4.10
CA ARG A 72 -14.14 4.41 4.32
C ARG A 72 -13.27 4.41 3.06
N VAL A 73 -13.45 3.43 2.18
CA VAL A 73 -12.60 3.25 1.00
C VAL A 73 -13.18 3.92 -0.25
N GLY A 74 -14.51 3.97 -0.37
CA GLY A 74 -15.20 4.49 -1.55
C GLY A 74 -15.65 5.95 -1.50
N ALA A 75 -15.42 6.65 -0.37
CA ALA A 75 -15.75 8.07 -0.21
C ALA A 75 -14.69 8.99 -0.81
#